data_AF-A0AAP2DPK8-F1
#
_entry.id   AF-A0AAP2DPK8-F1
#
_cell.length_a   1.000
_cell.length_b   1.000
_cell.length_c   1.000
_cell.angle_alpha   90.00
_cell.angle_beta   90.00
_cell.angle_gamma   90.00
#
_symmetry.space_group_name_H-M   'P 1'
#
loop_
_entity.id
_entity.type
_entity.pdbx_description
1 polymer ?
#
loop_
_entity_poly.entity_id
_entity_poly.type
_entity_poly.pdbx_seq_one_letter_code
_entity_poly.pdbx_strand_id
1 'polypeptide(L)'
;MKELLVNCFKVHLPDFDFVLYKNSTYYFQRVRHSGSWQVFETLNIIFGLKDKMFSCSVASTVNKAYLFTSTYNKGFLVNHADLLVIKTGSGASNIEDSYYWHNGKIRTVEKVIDQIASDIKNHGLTYLDQKLKMLGTNVLLQHGLAFIQELTLEKQKLKKEIEADRKNAEYLLSRMKHPILIELSSRLRNIPGQTREDRTEITGLTLELVEYYYERQ
;
A
#
# COMPACT_ATOMS: atom_id res chain seq x y z
N MET A 1 25.76 1.54 0.94
CA MET A 1 24.41 1.83 0.39
C MET A 1 23.46 2.30 1.48
N LYS A 2 23.19 1.50 2.53
CA LYS A 2 22.38 1.91 3.69
C LYS A 2 22.69 3.33 4.18
N GLU A 3 23.97 3.61 4.48
CA GLU A 3 24.38 4.92 5.01
C GLU A 3 24.12 6.07 4.04
N LEU A 4 24.34 5.88 2.73
CA LEU A 4 24.04 6.89 1.71
C LEU A 4 22.55 7.22 1.68
N LEU A 5 21.69 6.20 1.67
CA LEU A 5 20.23 6.38 1.71
C LEU A 5 19.80 7.07 3.00
N VAL A 6 20.26 6.58 4.16
CA VAL A 6 19.90 7.13 5.47
C VAL A 6 20.32 8.59 5.58
N ASN A 7 21.54 8.94 5.16
CA ASN A 7 22.03 10.32 5.27
C ASN A 7 21.29 11.26 4.32
N CYS A 8 21.04 10.85 3.07
CA CYS A 8 20.24 11.64 2.13
C CYS A 8 18.79 11.81 2.64
N PHE A 9 18.14 10.73 3.08
CA PHE A 9 16.74 10.79 3.51
C PHE A 9 16.57 11.57 4.81
N LYS A 10 17.55 11.56 5.72
CA LYS A 10 17.54 12.46 6.89
C LYS A 10 17.48 13.93 6.51
N VAL A 11 18.05 14.33 5.37
CA VAL A 11 18.02 15.72 4.89
C VAL A 11 16.71 16.02 4.18
N HIS A 12 16.25 15.13 3.29
CA HIS A 12 15.12 15.42 2.40
C HIS A 12 13.76 14.98 2.93
N LEU A 13 13.73 13.94 3.78
CA LEU A 13 12.56 13.21 4.27
C LEU A 13 12.71 12.88 5.77
N PRO A 14 12.92 13.88 6.65
CA PRO A 14 13.30 13.66 8.05
C PRO A 14 12.25 12.90 8.87
N ASP A 15 11.00 12.88 8.43
CA ASP A 15 9.92 12.16 9.11
C ASP A 15 10.00 10.64 8.92
N PHE A 16 10.82 10.15 7.99
CA PHE A 16 10.94 8.73 7.67
C PHE A 16 12.18 8.12 8.29
N ASP A 17 11.96 7.18 9.21
CA ASP A 17 13.02 6.42 9.86
C ASP A 17 13.37 5.17 9.06
N PHE A 18 14.66 4.83 9.01
CA PHE A 18 15.08 3.52 8.50
C PHE A 18 14.62 2.42 9.45
N VAL A 19 13.85 1.45 8.95
CA VAL A 19 13.33 0.35 9.76
C VAL A 19 14.18 -0.91 9.60
N LEU A 20 14.29 -1.41 8.37
CA LEU A 20 14.95 -2.68 8.11
C LEU A 20 15.43 -2.83 6.66
N TYR A 21 16.29 -3.82 6.44
CA TYR A 21 16.65 -4.31 5.12
C TYR A 21 16.22 -5.77 5.00
N LYS A 22 15.39 -6.09 4.00
CA LYS A 22 14.85 -7.43 3.76
C LYS A 22 14.58 -7.63 2.28
N ASN A 23 14.84 -8.83 1.76
CA ASN A 23 14.56 -9.20 0.36
C ASN A 23 15.12 -8.18 -0.66
N SER A 24 16.36 -7.72 -0.43
CA SER A 24 17.03 -6.71 -1.26
C SER A 24 16.39 -5.30 -1.26
N THR A 25 15.50 -5.02 -0.31
CA THR A 25 14.79 -3.75 -0.18
C THR A 25 15.17 -3.06 1.13
N TYR A 26 15.50 -1.77 1.05
CA TYR A 26 15.61 -0.88 2.20
C TYR A 26 14.25 -0.26 2.48
N TYR A 27 13.78 -0.40 3.72
CA TYR A 27 12.48 0.11 4.15
C TYR A 27 12.67 1.30 5.08
N PHE A 28 12.02 2.40 4.74
CA PHE A 28 11.85 3.55 5.61
C PHE A 28 10.37 3.69 5.96
N GLN A 29 10.05 4.18 7.15
CA GLN A 29 8.68 4.31 7.60
C GLN A 29 8.47 5.59 8.39
N ARG A 30 7.27 6.16 8.24
CA ARG A 30 6.70 7.07 9.21
C ARG A 30 5.31 6.58 9.61
N VAL A 31 4.87 6.99 10.79
CA VAL A 31 3.54 6.67 11.31
C VAL A 31 2.71 7.93 11.38
N ARG A 32 1.52 7.87 10.79
CA ARG A 32 0.53 8.96 10.80
C ARG A 32 -0.79 8.46 11.34
N HIS A 33 -1.71 9.40 11.54
CA HIS A 33 -3.04 9.11 12.06
C HIS A 33 -4.11 9.78 11.19
N SER A 34 -5.23 9.09 11.00
CA SER A 34 -6.46 9.64 10.42
C SER A 34 -7.62 9.23 11.32
N GLY A 35 -8.10 10.16 12.15
CA GLY A 35 -9.01 9.83 13.25
C GLY A 35 -8.39 8.81 14.21
N SER A 36 -9.11 7.72 14.50
CA SER A 36 -8.63 6.62 15.35
C SER A 36 -7.70 5.62 14.63
N TRP A 37 -7.41 5.83 13.35
CA TRP A 37 -6.65 4.88 12.54
C TRP A 37 -5.18 5.25 12.50
N GLN A 38 -4.33 4.30 12.86
CA GLN A 38 -2.89 4.38 12.65
C GLN A 38 -2.56 3.97 11.21
N VAL A 39 -1.82 4.82 10.50
CA VAL A 39 -1.43 4.62 9.11
C VAL A 39 0.08 4.56 9.03
N PHE A 40 0.59 3.49 8.45
CA PHE A 40 2.01 3.25 8.24
C PHE A 40 2.34 3.62 6.80
N GLU A 41 3.09 4.69 6.64
CA GLU A 41 3.59 5.09 5.34
C GLU A 41 5.02 4.58 5.18
N THR A 42 5.29 3.79 4.13
CA THR A 42 6.59 3.17 3.91
C THR A 42 7.19 3.56 2.57
N LEU A 43 8.49 3.78 2.55
CA LEU A 43 9.30 3.95 1.33
C LEU A 43 10.10 2.68 1.13
N ASN A 44 10.01 2.11 -0.07
CA ASN A 44 10.65 0.85 -0.43
C ASN A 44 11.70 1.13 -1.51
N ILE A 45 12.98 0.99 -1.17
CA ILE A 45 14.08 1.24 -2.10
C ILE A 45 14.76 -0.08 -2.42
N ILE A 46 14.56 -0.58 -3.64
CA ILE A 46 15.24 -1.76 -4.17
C ILE A 46 16.48 -1.30 -4.90
N PHE A 47 17.61 -1.95 -4.62
CA PHE A 47 18.89 -1.62 -5.22
C PHE A 47 19.57 -2.86 -5.80
N GLY A 48 19.80 -2.84 -7.11
CA GLY A 48 20.54 -3.88 -7.82
C GLY A 48 21.93 -3.39 -8.23
N LEU A 49 22.98 -3.73 -7.48
CA LEU A 49 24.38 -3.41 -7.84
C LEU A 49 24.77 -3.96 -9.22
N LYS A 50 24.34 -5.18 -9.52
CA LYS A 50 24.61 -5.86 -10.80
C LYS A 50 23.75 -5.27 -11.93
N ASP A 51 22.50 -4.95 -11.59
CA ASP A 51 21.49 -4.52 -12.55
C ASP A 51 21.56 -3.02 -12.85
N LYS A 52 22.40 -2.28 -12.12
CA LYS A 52 22.68 -0.86 -12.34
C LYS A 52 21.42 0.04 -12.23
N MET A 53 20.46 -0.40 -11.43
CA MET A 53 19.16 0.23 -11.30
C MET A 53 18.69 0.31 -9.84
N PHE A 54 17.92 1.34 -9.57
CA PHE A 54 17.04 1.44 -8.41
C PHE A 54 15.58 1.36 -8.86
N SER A 55 14.77 0.68 -8.05
CA SER A 55 13.31 0.82 -8.07
C SER A 55 12.89 1.42 -6.73
N CYS A 56 11.91 2.32 -6.78
CA CYS A 56 11.39 3.00 -5.62
C CYS A 56 9.88 2.98 -5.66
N SER A 57 9.27 2.62 -4.54
CA SER A 57 7.83 2.68 -4.37
C SER A 57 7.46 3.23 -2.99
N VAL A 58 6.24 3.76 -2.89
CA VAL A 58 5.67 4.29 -1.66
C VAL A 58 4.40 3.54 -1.33
N ALA A 59 4.15 3.32 -0.04
CA ALA A 59 2.93 2.67 0.41
C ALA A 59 2.30 3.38 1.61
N SER A 60 0.98 3.33 1.70
CA SER A 60 0.15 3.75 2.82
C SER A 60 -0.68 2.55 3.28
N THR A 61 -0.39 2.04 4.48
CA THR A 61 -0.93 0.78 4.98
C THR A 61 -1.56 0.94 6.35
N VAL A 62 -2.79 0.48 6.53
CA VAL A 62 -3.47 0.39 7.83
C VAL A 62 -3.31 -1.03 8.42
N ASN A 63 -3.34 -2.05 7.56
CA ASN A 63 -3.21 -3.44 7.98
C ASN A 63 -1.72 -3.83 8.15
N LYS A 64 -1.26 -3.95 9.40
CA LYS A 64 0.13 -4.30 9.74
C LYS A 64 0.63 -5.61 9.10
N ALA A 65 -0.27 -6.56 8.82
CA ALA A 65 0.09 -7.83 8.18
C ALA A 65 0.71 -7.65 6.79
N TYR A 66 0.45 -6.52 6.13
CA TYR A 66 0.95 -6.19 4.81
C TYR A 66 2.18 -5.28 4.81
N LEU A 67 2.70 -4.91 5.99
CA LEU A 67 3.93 -4.13 6.08
C LEU A 67 5.12 -4.90 5.53
N PHE A 68 6.00 -4.17 4.84
CA PHE A 68 7.23 -4.71 4.25
C PHE A 68 6.98 -5.85 3.26
N THR A 69 5.81 -5.84 2.60
CA THR A 69 5.51 -6.69 1.45
C THR A 69 5.90 -5.95 0.16
N SER A 70 6.46 -6.67 -0.80
CA SER A 70 6.81 -6.13 -2.12
C SER A 70 5.64 -6.19 -3.11
N THR A 71 4.50 -6.78 -2.72
CA THR A 71 3.33 -6.91 -3.58
C THR A 71 2.69 -5.53 -3.77
N TYR A 72 2.57 -5.11 -5.03
CA TYR A 72 1.78 -3.93 -5.36
C TYR A 72 0.31 -4.22 -5.10
N ASN A 73 -0.29 -3.41 -4.23
CA ASN A 73 -1.71 -3.47 -3.91
C ASN A 73 -2.31 -2.08 -4.08
N LYS A 74 -3.44 -1.96 -4.78
CA LYS A 74 -4.12 -0.69 -5.03
C LYS A 74 -5.28 -0.44 -4.07
N GLY A 75 -5.40 -1.29 -3.05
CA GLY A 75 -6.42 -1.27 -2.04
C GLY A 75 -6.60 0.03 -1.27
N PHE A 76 -7.68 0.08 -0.50
CA PHE A 76 -7.99 1.19 0.39
C PHE A 76 -7.19 1.10 1.68
N LEU A 77 -7.01 -0.10 2.22
CA LEU A 77 -6.31 -0.34 3.49
C LEU A 77 -4.83 -0.69 3.29
N VAL A 78 -4.47 -1.12 2.07
CA VAL A 78 -3.11 -1.42 1.67
C VAL A 78 -2.89 -0.82 0.29
N ASN A 79 -2.29 0.36 0.27
CA ASN A 79 -2.05 1.07 -0.97
C ASN A 79 -0.55 1.18 -1.22
N HIS A 80 -0.07 0.66 -2.33
CA HIS A 80 1.34 0.57 -2.70
C HIS A 80 1.50 0.89 -4.19
N ALA A 81 2.31 1.88 -4.51
CA ALA A 81 2.50 2.35 -5.86
C ALA A 81 3.98 2.67 -6.15
N ASP A 82 4.38 2.39 -7.38
CA ASP A 82 5.70 2.75 -7.90
C ASP A 82 5.83 4.28 -8.01
N LEU A 83 6.97 4.82 -7.58
CA LEU A 83 7.18 6.26 -7.53
C LEU A 83 7.24 6.90 -8.92
N LEU A 84 7.80 6.20 -9.90
CA LEU A 84 7.89 6.71 -11.27
C LEU A 84 6.51 6.73 -11.92
N VAL A 85 5.67 5.72 -11.66
CA VAL A 85 4.25 5.73 -12.06
C VAL A 85 3.49 6.92 -11.44
N ILE A 86 3.71 7.21 -10.16
CA ILE A 86 3.12 8.39 -9.49
C ILE A 86 3.60 9.68 -10.17
N LYS A 87 4.91 9.78 -10.44
CA LYS A 87 5.55 10.97 -11.02
C LYS A 87 5.07 11.26 -12.45
N THR A 88 4.98 10.25 -13.30
CA THR A 88 4.59 10.42 -14.71
C THR A 88 3.08 10.49 -14.89
N GLY A 89 2.30 10.03 -13.90
CA GLY A 89 0.85 9.89 -14.01
C GLY A 89 0.42 8.83 -15.04
N SER A 90 1.36 8.02 -15.56
CA SER A 90 1.10 7.03 -16.58
C SER A 90 0.84 5.65 -15.94
N GLY A 91 -0.33 5.06 -16.25
CA GLY A 91 -0.67 3.70 -15.77
C GLY A 91 0.20 2.58 -16.38
N ALA A 92 1.03 2.91 -17.37
CA ALA A 92 2.03 2.06 -17.98
C ALA A 92 3.32 2.88 -18.18
N SER A 93 4.46 2.28 -17.88
CA SER A 93 5.78 2.86 -18.13
C SER A 93 6.59 1.85 -18.94
N ASN A 94 7.35 2.31 -19.93
CA ASN A 94 8.34 1.47 -20.59
C ASN A 94 9.39 1.05 -19.55
N ILE A 95 10.01 -0.12 -19.72
CA ILE A 95 11.02 -0.65 -18.78
C ILE A 95 12.11 0.39 -18.46
N GLU A 96 12.51 1.18 -19.46
CA GLU A 96 13.54 2.23 -19.31
C GLU A 96 13.10 3.36 -18.36
N ASP A 97 11.79 3.66 -18.33
CA ASP A 97 11.16 4.68 -17.47
C ASP A 97 10.71 4.13 -16.11
N SER A 98 10.89 2.83 -15.87
CA SER A 98 10.48 2.15 -14.63
C SER A 98 11.58 2.09 -13.58
N TYR A 99 12.78 2.60 -13.88
CA TYR A 99 13.93 2.54 -12.98
C TYR A 99 14.76 3.83 -12.97
N TYR A 100 15.48 4.04 -11.87
CA TYR A 100 16.54 5.03 -11.78
C TYR A 100 17.89 4.38 -12.06
N TRP A 101 18.56 4.80 -13.13
CA TRP A 101 19.78 4.16 -13.62
C TRP A 101 21.06 4.79 -13.05
N HIS A 102 22.04 3.95 -12.69
CA HIS A 102 23.37 4.39 -12.26
C HIS A 102 24.47 3.63 -12.99
N ASN A 103 25.71 4.14 -13.03
CA ASN A 103 26.82 3.42 -13.68
C ASN A 103 27.69 2.60 -12.71
N GLY A 104 27.32 2.59 -11.42
CA GLY A 104 28.02 1.85 -10.36
C GLY A 104 29.11 2.65 -9.66
N LYS A 105 29.46 3.84 -10.18
CA LYS A 105 30.36 4.78 -9.50
C LYS A 105 29.59 5.54 -8.43
N ILE A 106 30.23 5.75 -7.27
CA ILE A 106 29.61 6.37 -6.09
C ILE A 106 28.92 7.71 -6.40
N ARG A 107 29.57 8.59 -7.17
CA ARG A 107 28.99 9.88 -7.58
C ARG A 107 27.68 9.77 -8.37
N THR A 108 27.52 8.72 -9.17
CA THR A 108 26.25 8.51 -9.90
C THR A 108 25.17 7.91 -9.01
N VAL A 109 25.58 7.04 -8.09
CA VAL A 109 24.69 6.47 -7.09
C VAL A 109 24.14 7.56 -6.17
N GLU A 110 24.99 8.47 -5.67
CA GLU A 110 24.56 9.60 -4.84
C GLU A 110 23.57 10.50 -5.58
N LYS A 111 23.85 10.86 -6.83
CA LYS A 111 22.92 11.64 -7.67
C LYS A 111 21.56 10.97 -7.84
N VAL A 112 21.54 9.65 -8.05
CA VAL A 112 20.30 8.89 -8.19
C VAL A 112 19.53 8.84 -6.87
N ILE A 113 20.23 8.68 -5.74
CA ILE A 113 19.61 8.71 -4.41
C ILE A 113 18.98 10.08 -4.13
N ASP A 114 19.68 11.17 -4.45
CA ASP A 114 19.15 12.53 -4.32
C ASP A 114 17.93 12.75 -5.23
N GLN A 115 17.96 12.20 -6.45
CA GLN A 115 16.83 12.26 -7.36
C GLN A 115 15.61 11.49 -6.83
N ILE A 116 15.82 10.29 -6.29
CA ILE A 116 14.76 9.52 -5.62
C ILE A 116 14.18 10.31 -4.45
N ALA A 117 15.02 10.87 -3.58
CA ALA A 117 14.56 11.64 -2.43
C ALA A 117 13.74 12.88 -2.86
N SER A 118 14.18 13.57 -3.90
CA SER A 118 13.46 14.70 -4.51
C SER A 118 12.11 14.24 -5.10
N ASP A 119 12.07 13.14 -5.83
CA ASP A 119 10.85 12.63 -6.44
C ASP A 119 9.84 12.15 -5.39
N ILE A 120 10.30 11.52 -4.30
CA ILE A 120 9.44 11.19 -3.14
C ILE A 120 8.86 12.47 -2.56
N LYS A 121 9.70 13.48 -2.32
CA LYS A 121 9.26 14.76 -1.73
C LYS A 121 8.22 15.46 -2.59
N ASN A 122 8.42 15.49 -3.91
CA ASN A 122 7.56 16.25 -4.83
C ASN A 122 6.28 15.48 -5.22
N HIS A 123 6.36 14.16 -5.34
CA HIS A 123 5.28 13.32 -5.89
C HIS A 123 4.77 12.28 -4.88
N GLY A 124 5.69 11.55 -4.25
CA GLY A 124 5.36 10.49 -3.30
C GLY A 124 4.61 10.99 -2.06
N LEU A 125 5.01 12.11 -1.46
CA LEU A 125 4.34 12.67 -0.28
C LEU A 125 2.92 13.13 -0.61
N THR A 126 2.73 13.82 -1.74
CA THR A 126 1.41 14.23 -2.24
C THR A 126 0.48 13.03 -2.42
N TYR A 127 1.00 11.93 -2.99
CA TYR A 127 0.27 10.69 -3.13
C TYR A 127 -0.15 10.10 -1.77
N LEU A 128 0.78 10.02 -0.81
CA LEU A 128 0.50 9.51 0.54
C LEU A 128 -0.54 10.38 1.27
N ASP A 129 -0.45 11.71 1.17
CA ASP A 129 -1.44 12.64 1.72
C ASP A 129 -2.84 12.44 1.13
N GLN A 130 -2.94 12.20 -0.17
CA GLN A 130 -4.21 11.88 -0.82
C GLN A 130 -4.79 10.57 -0.26
N LYS A 131 -3.98 9.53 -0.06
CA LYS A 131 -4.43 8.26 0.52
C LYS A 131 -4.86 8.41 1.98
N LEU A 132 -4.12 9.18 2.77
CA LEU A 132 -4.50 9.48 4.15
C LEU A 132 -5.84 10.24 4.23
N LYS A 133 -6.05 11.20 3.33
CA LYS A 133 -7.32 11.93 3.21
C LYS A 133 -8.45 11.00 2.81
N MET A 134 -8.25 10.14 1.81
CA MET A 134 -9.24 9.13 1.39
C MET A 134 -9.66 8.23 2.55
N LEU A 135 -8.73 7.83 3.42
CA LEU A 135 -9.05 7.03 4.60
C LEU A 135 -10.08 7.73 5.50
N GLY A 136 -10.01 9.05 5.65
CA GLY A 136 -10.93 9.84 6.47
C GLY A 136 -12.22 10.27 5.79
N THR A 137 -12.28 10.30 4.45
CA THR A 137 -13.41 10.89 3.71
C THR A 137 -14.17 9.93 2.81
N ASN A 138 -13.64 8.75 2.50
CA ASN A 138 -14.28 7.83 1.58
C ASN A 138 -15.48 7.11 2.23
N VAL A 139 -16.67 7.32 1.67
CA VAL A 139 -17.94 6.83 2.23
C VAL A 139 -17.98 5.29 2.30
N LEU A 140 -17.58 4.59 1.23
CA LEU A 140 -17.58 3.11 1.22
C LEU A 140 -16.69 2.57 2.34
N LEU A 141 -15.49 3.15 2.47
CA LEU A 141 -14.53 2.75 3.48
C LEU A 141 -15.05 3.03 4.89
N GLN A 142 -15.66 4.19 5.14
CA GLN A 142 -16.25 4.50 6.45
C GLN A 142 -17.36 3.51 6.84
N HIS A 143 -18.29 3.21 5.93
CA HIS A 143 -19.34 2.22 6.17
C HIS A 143 -18.77 0.81 6.39
N GLY A 144 -17.76 0.43 5.61
CA GLY A 144 -17.10 -0.86 5.75
C GLY A 144 -16.33 -1.00 7.07
N LEU A 145 -15.63 0.06 7.48
CA LEU A 145 -14.91 0.12 8.75
C LEU A 145 -15.88 0.06 9.94
N ALA A 146 -17.02 0.75 9.88
CA ALA A 146 -18.06 0.66 10.89
C ALA A 146 -18.61 -0.78 11.00
N PHE A 147 -18.90 -1.42 9.87
CA PHE A 147 -19.37 -2.81 9.84
C PHE A 147 -18.40 -3.76 10.56
N ILE A 148 -17.09 -3.69 10.23
CA ILE A 148 -16.12 -4.61 10.85
C ILE A 148 -15.84 -4.30 12.32
N GLN A 149 -16.12 -3.08 12.80
CA GLN A 149 -16.00 -2.74 14.23
C GLN A 149 -17.10 -3.40 15.07
N GLU A 150 -18.26 -3.67 14.48
CA GLU A 150 -19.40 -4.31 15.14
C GLU A 150 -19.34 -5.85 15.11
N LEU A 151 -18.41 -6.44 14.35
CA LEU A 151 -18.29 -7.89 14.27
C LEU A 151 -17.79 -8.49 15.59
N THR A 152 -18.45 -9.56 16.00
CA THR A 152 -18.12 -10.36 17.21
C THR A 152 -17.66 -11.78 16.84
N LEU A 153 -17.22 -11.99 15.60
CA LEU A 153 -16.80 -13.29 15.09
C LEU A 153 -15.40 -13.67 15.62
N GLU A 154 -15.18 -14.95 15.87
CA GLU A 154 -13.86 -15.46 16.26
C GLU A 154 -12.88 -15.31 15.07
N LYS A 155 -11.84 -14.49 15.27
CA LYS A 155 -10.94 -14.04 14.20
C LYS A 155 -10.17 -15.18 13.54
N GLN A 156 -9.67 -16.16 14.31
CA GLN A 156 -8.88 -17.25 13.75
C GLN A 156 -9.72 -18.24 12.95
N LYS A 157 -10.94 -18.51 13.40
CA LYS A 157 -11.94 -19.29 12.67
C LYS A 157 -12.30 -18.60 11.37
N LEU A 158 -12.64 -17.30 11.43
CA LEU A 158 -12.97 -16.53 10.23
C LEU A 158 -11.80 -16.52 9.22
N LYS A 159 -10.56 -16.32 9.68
CA LYS A 159 -9.37 -16.39 8.82
C LYS A 159 -9.27 -17.74 8.08
N LYS A 160 -9.51 -18.86 8.78
CA LYS A 160 -9.49 -20.20 8.18
C LYS A 160 -10.63 -20.39 7.17
N GLU A 161 -11.83 -19.91 7.49
CA GLU A 161 -12.99 -20.00 6.61
C GLU A 161 -12.80 -19.19 5.32
N ILE A 162 -12.30 -17.96 5.43
CA ILE A 162 -11.97 -17.11 4.28
C ILE A 162 -10.89 -17.75 3.42
N GLU A 163 -9.84 -18.30 4.01
CA GLU A 163 -8.77 -18.97 3.24
C GLU A 163 -9.27 -20.23 2.52
N ALA A 164 -10.16 -21.00 3.15
CA ALA A 164 -10.80 -22.15 2.51
C ALA A 164 -11.69 -21.72 1.34
N ASP A 165 -12.48 -20.66 1.51
CA ASP A 165 -13.32 -20.11 0.44
C ASP A 165 -12.49 -19.57 -0.73
N ARG A 166 -11.36 -18.90 -0.45
CA ARG A 166 -10.41 -18.46 -1.50
C ARG A 166 -9.90 -19.63 -2.33
N LYS A 167 -9.49 -20.73 -1.68
CA LYS A 167 -9.01 -21.93 -2.36
C LYS A 167 -10.10 -22.56 -3.24
N ASN A 168 -11.31 -22.69 -2.70
CA ASN A 168 -12.46 -23.21 -3.45
C ASN A 168 -12.85 -22.32 -4.63
N ALA A 169 -12.62 -21.01 -4.51
CA ALA A 169 -12.87 -20.02 -5.55
C ALA A 169 -11.72 -19.90 -6.57
N GLU A 170 -10.67 -20.73 -6.48
CA GLU A 170 -9.45 -20.63 -7.30
C GLU A 170 -8.80 -19.23 -7.21
N TYR A 171 -8.90 -18.60 -6.04
CA TYR A 171 -8.42 -17.24 -5.75
C TYR A 171 -9.10 -16.13 -6.58
N LEU A 172 -10.20 -16.43 -7.29
CA LEU A 172 -10.99 -15.43 -7.99
C LEU A 172 -11.99 -14.79 -7.01
N LEU A 173 -11.79 -13.51 -6.69
CA LEU A 173 -12.63 -12.76 -5.74
C LEU A 173 -14.11 -12.79 -6.10
N SER A 174 -14.43 -12.77 -7.40
CA SER A 174 -15.81 -12.82 -7.91
C SER A 174 -16.51 -14.16 -7.66
N ARG A 175 -15.77 -15.22 -7.35
CA ARG A 175 -16.29 -16.57 -7.09
C ARG A 175 -16.39 -16.90 -5.60
N MET A 176 -15.84 -16.07 -4.72
CA MET A 176 -15.94 -16.24 -3.27
C MET A 176 -17.39 -16.06 -2.81
N LYS A 177 -17.85 -16.93 -1.90
CA LYS A 177 -19.26 -16.99 -1.45
C LYS A 177 -19.40 -17.01 0.07
N HIS A 178 -18.35 -16.69 0.82
CA HIS A 178 -18.43 -16.61 2.26
C HIS A 178 -19.55 -15.64 2.71
N PRO A 179 -20.44 -16.03 3.64
CA PRO A 179 -21.60 -15.22 4.04
C PRO A 179 -21.24 -13.79 4.44
N ILE A 180 -20.16 -13.59 5.19
CA ILE A 180 -19.72 -12.25 5.60
C ILE A 180 -19.32 -11.34 4.42
N LEU A 181 -18.73 -11.92 3.37
CA LEU A 181 -18.33 -11.17 2.18
C LEU A 181 -19.57 -10.76 1.39
N ILE A 182 -20.54 -11.66 1.28
CA ILE A 182 -21.84 -11.37 0.62
C ILE A 182 -22.58 -10.27 1.38
N GLU A 183 -22.66 -10.38 2.70
CA GLU A 183 -23.34 -9.39 3.55
C GLU A 183 -22.69 -8.01 3.42
N LEU A 184 -21.38 -7.92 3.65
CA LEU A 184 -20.66 -6.65 3.57
C LEU A 184 -20.73 -6.04 2.16
N SER A 185 -20.54 -6.85 1.11
CA SER A 185 -20.65 -6.39 -0.28
C SER A 185 -22.06 -5.86 -0.59
N SER A 186 -23.11 -6.53 -0.09
CA SER A 186 -24.49 -6.06 -0.23
C SER A 186 -24.72 -4.72 0.47
N ARG A 187 -24.26 -4.57 1.71
CA ARG A 187 -24.36 -3.31 2.46
C ARG A 187 -23.64 -2.17 1.73
N LEU A 188 -22.42 -2.40 1.26
CA LEU A 188 -21.65 -1.41 0.51
C LEU A 188 -22.34 -1.02 -0.80
N ARG A 189 -22.90 -1.98 -1.55
CA ARG A 189 -23.61 -1.72 -2.82
C ARG A 189 -24.91 -0.92 -2.65
N ASN A 190 -25.52 -0.96 -1.48
CA ASN A 190 -26.77 -0.26 -1.19
C ASN A 190 -26.58 1.19 -0.74
N ILE A 191 -25.33 1.67 -0.62
CA ILE A 191 -25.05 3.08 -0.31
C ILE A 191 -25.53 3.96 -1.49
N PRO A 192 -26.38 4.98 -1.26
CA PRO A 192 -26.87 5.84 -2.33
C PRO A 192 -25.76 6.72 -2.90
N GLY A 193 -25.90 7.14 -4.17
CA GLY A 193 -24.98 8.10 -4.81
C GLY A 193 -23.65 7.53 -5.31
N GLN A 194 -23.49 6.21 -5.35
CA GLN A 194 -22.27 5.57 -5.85
C GLN A 194 -22.07 5.74 -7.36
N THR A 195 -20.83 6.02 -7.75
CA THR A 195 -20.38 6.00 -9.15
C THR A 195 -20.20 4.57 -9.67
N ARG A 196 -19.90 4.42 -10.96
CA ARG A 196 -19.57 3.13 -11.54
C ARG A 196 -18.24 2.62 -10.99
N GLU A 197 -17.28 3.52 -10.84
CA GLU A 197 -15.94 3.28 -10.32
C GLU A 197 -16.01 2.80 -8.86
N ASP A 198 -16.83 3.43 -8.03
CA ASP A 198 -17.09 2.99 -6.65
C ASP A 198 -17.52 1.52 -6.60
N ARG A 199 -18.44 1.13 -7.49
CA ARG A 199 -18.98 -0.24 -7.52
C ARG A 199 -17.95 -1.28 -7.95
N THR A 200 -16.99 -0.91 -8.80
CA THR A 200 -15.94 -1.84 -9.23
C THR A 200 -14.96 -2.16 -8.10
N GLU A 201 -14.78 -1.24 -7.16
CA GLU A 201 -13.86 -1.36 -6.04
C GLU A 201 -14.42 -2.18 -4.85
N ILE A 202 -15.75 -2.30 -4.74
CA ILE A 202 -16.42 -2.94 -3.59
C ILE A 202 -15.91 -4.35 -3.33
N THR A 203 -15.71 -5.16 -4.37
CA THR A 203 -15.29 -6.56 -4.18
C THR A 203 -13.91 -6.64 -3.52
N GLY A 204 -12.96 -5.80 -3.94
CA GLY A 204 -11.63 -5.73 -3.34
C GLY A 204 -11.68 -5.17 -1.91
N LEU A 205 -12.40 -4.07 -1.73
CA LEU A 205 -12.59 -3.43 -0.42
C LEU A 205 -13.24 -4.38 0.60
N THR A 206 -14.24 -5.17 0.18
CA THR A 206 -14.94 -6.13 1.03
C THR A 206 -13.95 -7.15 1.59
N LEU A 207 -13.10 -7.72 0.75
CA LEU A 207 -12.08 -8.65 1.20
C LEU A 207 -11.10 -7.95 2.14
N GLU A 208 -10.52 -6.80 1.75
CA GLU A 208 -9.56 -6.06 2.57
C GLU A 208 -10.07 -5.75 3.98
N LEU A 209 -11.33 -5.35 4.11
CA LEU A 209 -11.95 -5.07 5.40
C LEU A 209 -12.06 -6.32 6.27
N VAL A 210 -12.46 -7.45 5.70
CA VAL A 210 -12.56 -8.72 6.42
C VAL A 210 -11.18 -9.24 6.80
N GLU A 211 -10.19 -9.12 5.91
CA GLU A 211 -8.80 -9.44 6.23
C GLU A 211 -8.26 -8.55 7.36
N TYR A 212 -8.53 -7.26 7.29
CA TYR A 212 -8.14 -6.33 8.33
C TYR A 212 -8.80 -6.66 9.68
N TYR A 213 -10.07 -7.09 9.69
CA TYR A 213 -10.75 -7.52 10.90
C TYR A 213 -10.05 -8.68 11.60
N TYR A 214 -9.71 -9.75 10.87
CA TYR A 214 -9.12 -10.94 11.48
C TYR A 214 -7.60 -10.80 11.72
N GLU A 215 -6.91 -9.89 11.03
CA GLU A 215 -5.49 -9.58 11.27
C GLU A 215 -5.26 -8.53 12.37
N ARG A 216 -6.30 -7.79 12.78
CA ARG A 216 -6.22 -6.92 13.97
C ARG A 216 -5.94 -7.78 15.21
N GLN A 217 -4.73 -7.65 15.76
CA GLN A 217 -4.42 -8.09 17.12
C GLN A 217 -4.88 -7.03 18.11
#